data_AF-A0A957X1C6-F1
#
_entry.id   AF-A0A957X1C6-F1
#
_cell.length_a   1.000
_cell.length_b   1.000
_cell.length_c   1.000
_cell.angle_alpha   90.00
_cell.angle_beta   90.00
_cell.angle_gamma   90.00
#
_symmetry.space_group_name_H-M   'P 1'
#
loop_
_entity.id
_entity.type
_entity.pdbx_description
1 polymer ?
#
loop_
_entity_poly.entity_id
_entity_poly.type
_entity_poly.pdbx_seq_one_letter_code
_entity_poly.pdbx_strand_id
1 'polypeptide(L)'
;TLDLTVEGATDIQSPTHPLSVTTMAADTARGPAFDGEAQRIQLAAGAVIPDRDCLLLWSPPQADSTSLSLLTHYAAMQKQLYFLALVSPPQQPPLTLPKREVILLVDHSGSMRGPKWAAADWAVERFLRDLQPTDTFALATFHYETHWFAKEAQPAT
;
A
#
# COMPACT_ATOMS: atom_id res chain seq x y z
N THR A 1 17.97 16.84 -3.45
CA THR A 1 17.06 17.60 -2.57
C THR A 1 15.65 17.08 -2.81
N LEU A 2 14.83 16.96 -1.75
CA LEU A 2 13.40 16.68 -1.89
C LEU A 2 12.65 17.99 -1.64
N ASP A 3 11.76 18.35 -2.56
CA ASP A 3 10.85 19.47 -2.40
C ASP A 3 9.56 19.14 -3.14
N LEU A 4 8.58 18.64 -2.39
CA LEU A 4 7.30 18.19 -2.92
C LEU A 4 6.18 19.04 -2.32
N THR A 5 5.20 19.38 -3.14
CA THR A 5 3.92 19.90 -2.67
C THR A 5 2.87 18.84 -2.93
N VAL A 6 2.23 18.37 -1.87
CA VAL A 6 1.18 17.36 -1.93
C VAL A 6 -0.10 17.95 -1.39
N GLU A 7 -1.21 17.62 -2.05
CA GLU A 7 -2.56 18.04 -1.69
C GLU A 7 -3.39 16.79 -1.40
N GLY A 8 -4.30 16.86 -0.42
CA GLY A 8 -5.14 15.71 -0.07
C GLY A 8 -4.33 14.53 0.43
N ALA A 9 -3.31 14.78 1.27
CA ALA A 9 -2.53 13.77 1.95
C ALA A 9 -2.51 14.04 3.46
N THR A 10 -2.61 12.97 4.24
CA THR A 10 -2.49 12.94 5.70
C THR A 10 -1.41 11.93 6.09
N ASP A 11 -0.98 11.96 7.36
CA ASP A 11 -0.03 11.00 7.95
C ASP A 11 1.29 10.88 7.15
N ILE A 12 1.76 12.01 6.62
CA ILE A 12 2.98 12.08 5.82
C ILE A 12 4.18 11.75 6.69
N GLN A 13 4.89 10.68 6.35
CA GLN A 13 6.05 10.21 7.08
C GLN A 13 7.06 9.52 6.17
N SER A 14 8.29 9.36 6.65
CA SER A 14 9.28 8.52 6.01
C SER A 14 10.03 7.70 7.05
N PRO A 15 10.03 6.35 6.94
CA PRO A 15 10.85 5.50 7.80
C PRO A 15 12.34 5.57 7.46
N THR A 16 12.68 6.13 6.29
CA THR A 16 14.06 6.16 5.77
C THR A 16 14.78 7.48 6.00
N HIS A 17 14.05 8.60 6.01
CA HIS A 17 14.62 9.94 6.04
C HIS A 17 13.76 10.87 6.90
N PRO A 18 14.35 11.68 7.80
CA PRO A 18 13.59 12.69 8.53
C PRO A 18 13.01 13.76 7.59
N LEU A 19 11.71 14.04 7.73
CA LEU A 19 10.98 15.02 6.91
C LEU A 19 10.67 16.29 7.70
N SER A 20 10.66 17.42 7.00
CA SER A 20 10.01 18.65 7.42
C SER A 20 8.74 18.83 6.59
N VAL A 21 7.59 18.90 7.26
CA VAL A 21 6.27 19.06 6.63
C VAL A 21 5.70 20.40 7.09
N THR A 22 5.38 21.27 6.13
CA THR A 22 4.83 22.60 6.40
C THR A 22 3.51 22.76 5.66
N THR A 23 2.44 23.07 6.39
CA THR A 23 1.16 23.44 5.80
C THR A 23 1.29 24.77 5.05
N MET A 24 0.85 24.78 3.81
CA MET A 24 0.78 25.94 2.93
C MET A 24 -0.68 26.38 2.79
N ALA A 25 -0.89 27.70 2.76
CA ALA A 25 -2.19 28.26 2.41
C ALA A 25 -2.57 27.87 0.97
N ALA A 26 -3.87 27.72 0.73
CA ALA A 26 -4.41 27.43 -0.59
C ALA A 26 -3.85 28.40 -1.64
N ASP A 27 -3.17 27.84 -2.65
CA ASP A 27 -2.61 28.60 -3.76
C ASP A 27 -3.75 29.01 -4.70
N THR A 28 -4.22 30.24 -4.56
CA THR A 28 -5.30 30.82 -5.39
C THR A 28 -4.92 30.90 -6.87
N ALA A 29 -3.65 30.75 -7.24
CA ALA A 29 -3.22 30.69 -8.64
C ALA A 29 -3.56 29.34 -9.32
N ARG A 30 -3.91 28.29 -8.56
CA ARG A 30 -4.30 26.97 -9.09
C ARG A 30 -5.79 26.84 -9.42
N GLY A 31 -6.56 27.91 -9.23
CA GLY A 31 -7.98 28.00 -9.60
C GLY A 31 -8.94 27.83 -8.40
N PRO A 32 -10.22 28.19 -8.58
CA PRO A 32 -11.19 28.39 -7.50
C PRO A 32 -11.74 27.11 -6.85
N ALA A 33 -11.11 25.95 -7.05
CA ALA A 33 -11.70 24.64 -6.73
C ALA A 33 -11.10 23.94 -5.51
N PHE A 34 -10.31 24.64 -4.67
CA PHE A 34 -9.61 23.99 -3.55
C PHE A 34 -10.00 24.57 -2.20
N ASP A 35 -10.65 23.73 -1.41
CA ASP A 35 -10.97 23.95 0.00
C ASP A 35 -10.03 23.13 0.92
N GLY A 36 -8.92 22.62 0.38
CA GLY A 36 -7.97 21.72 1.08
C GLY A 36 -6.62 22.37 1.35
N GLU A 37 -6.00 22.01 2.48
CA GLU A 37 -4.64 22.42 2.84
C GLU A 37 -3.59 21.71 1.97
N ALA A 38 -2.65 22.46 1.39
CA ALA A 38 -1.50 21.90 0.71
C ALA A 38 -0.35 21.70 1.69
N GLN A 39 0.43 20.63 1.57
CA GLN A 39 1.58 20.37 2.43
C GLN A 39 2.87 20.37 1.61
N ARG A 40 3.86 21.14 2.05
CA ARG A 40 5.21 21.12 1.50
C ARG A 40 6.07 20.15 2.30
N ILE A 41 6.72 19.23 1.61
CA ILE A 41 7.54 18.16 2.17
C ILE A 41 8.97 18.37 1.72
N GLN A 42 9.87 18.45 2.68
CA GLN A 42 11.30 18.58 2.46
C GLN A 42 12.06 17.58 3.34
N LEU A 43 13.29 17.26 2.96
CA LEU A 43 14.19 16.55 3.88
C LEU A 43 14.58 17.52 5.01
N ALA A 44 14.46 17.08 6.26
CA ALA A 44 14.79 17.94 7.40
C ALA A 44 16.27 18.37 7.42
N ALA A 45 17.16 17.53 6.86
CA ALA A 45 18.58 17.84 6.71
C ALA A 45 18.90 18.69 5.45
N GLY A 46 17.89 19.09 4.68
CA GLY A 46 18.09 19.81 3.42
C GLY A 46 18.66 18.93 2.30
N ALA A 47 19.73 19.38 1.65
CA ALA A 47 20.37 18.63 0.58
C ALA A 47 21.22 17.48 1.14
N VAL A 48 20.84 16.24 0.81
CA VAL A 48 21.60 15.03 1.16
C VAL A 48 22.17 14.37 -0.09
N ILE A 49 23.28 13.66 0.08
CA ILE A 49 23.79 12.73 -0.92
C ILE A 49 22.93 11.45 -0.82
N PRO A 50 22.29 10.97 -1.90
CA PRO A 50 21.49 9.76 -1.85
C PRO A 50 22.37 8.54 -1.55
N ASP A 51 22.21 7.94 -0.37
CA ASP A 51 22.88 6.70 0.04
C ASP A 51 21.91 5.50 0.12
N ARG A 52 20.60 5.77 0.03
CA ARG A 52 19.49 4.81 0.05
C ARG A 52 18.22 5.43 -0.55
N ASP A 53 17.21 4.61 -0.78
CA ASP A 53 15.90 5.07 -1.26
C ASP A 53 15.16 5.91 -0.20
N CYS A 54 14.48 6.96 -0.65
CA CYS A 54 13.58 7.75 0.19
C CYS A 54 12.15 7.23 0.06
N LEU A 55 11.69 6.52 1.08
CA LEU A 55 10.30 6.05 1.17
C LEU A 55 9.43 7.14 1.78
N LEU A 56 8.48 7.68 1.00
CA LEU A 56 7.46 8.60 1.46
C LEU A 56 6.13 7.85 1.59
N LEU A 57 5.61 7.77 2.81
CA LEU A 57 4.32 7.16 3.12
C LEU A 57 3.33 8.28 3.45
N TRP A 58 2.14 8.19 2.89
CA TRP A 58 1.03 9.12 3.14
C TRP A 58 -0.29 8.39 2.93
N SER A 59 -1.36 8.91 3.53
CA SER A 59 -2.72 8.40 3.38
C SER A 59 -3.63 9.47 2.79
N PRO A 60 -4.65 9.12 2.01
CA PRO A 60 -5.68 10.08 1.66
C PRO A 60 -6.49 10.47 2.91
N PRO A 61 -7.04 11.70 2.99
CA PRO A 61 -7.94 12.12 4.05
C PRO A 61 -9.08 11.11 4.21
N GLN A 62 -9.15 10.51 5.39
CA GLN A 62 -10.27 9.66 5.79
C GLN A 62 -11.43 10.57 6.22
N ALA A 63 -12.62 10.31 5.69
CA ALA A 63 -13.84 11.00 6.07
C ALA A 63 -14.96 9.97 6.29
N ASP A 64 -15.98 10.34 7.06
CA ASP A 64 -17.14 9.48 7.34
C ASP A 64 -17.95 9.14 6.08
N SER A 65 -17.79 9.94 5.02
CA SER A 65 -18.41 9.75 3.71
C SER A 65 -17.36 9.66 2.61
N THR A 66 -17.73 9.09 1.46
CA THR A 66 -16.91 9.15 0.24
C THR A 66 -16.49 10.59 -0.04
N SER A 67 -15.19 10.82 -0.18
CA SER A 67 -14.64 12.14 -0.51
C SER A 67 -14.14 12.17 -1.94
N LEU A 68 -14.29 13.32 -2.59
CA LEU A 68 -13.75 13.61 -3.92
C LEU A 68 -12.79 14.78 -3.81
N SER A 69 -11.52 14.56 -4.16
CA SER A 69 -10.52 15.61 -4.32
C SER A 69 -10.25 15.81 -5.81
N LEU A 70 -10.34 17.05 -6.28
CA LEU A 70 -10.19 17.37 -7.70
C LEU A 70 -8.98 18.26 -7.90
N LEU A 71 -7.83 17.73 -8.34
CA LEU A 71 -6.67 18.54 -8.74
C LEU A 71 -6.91 19.08 -10.15
N THR A 72 -6.74 20.38 -10.39
CA THR A 72 -6.96 21.00 -11.69
C THR A 72 -5.73 21.75 -12.14
N HIS A 73 -5.37 21.60 -13.41
CA HIS A 73 -4.29 22.35 -14.04
C HIS A 73 -4.79 22.99 -15.32
N TYR A 74 -4.80 24.33 -15.35
CA TYR A 74 -5.10 25.08 -16.55
C TYR A 74 -3.82 25.36 -17.33
N ALA A 75 -3.68 24.71 -18.49
CA ALA A 75 -2.56 24.90 -19.39
C ALA A 75 -2.88 26.08 -20.33
N ALA A 76 -2.51 27.30 -19.92
CA ALA A 76 -2.90 28.55 -20.58
C ALA A 76 -2.48 28.62 -22.06
N MET A 77 -1.30 28.09 -22.42
CA MET A 77 -0.81 28.10 -23.80
C MET A 77 -1.68 27.21 -24.73
N GLN A 78 -2.17 26.09 -24.22
CA GLN A 78 -3.00 25.14 -24.95
C GLN A 78 -4.49 25.45 -24.79
N LYS A 79 -4.85 26.39 -23.90
CA LYS A 79 -6.23 26.71 -23.49
C LYS A 79 -7.01 25.47 -23.05
N GLN A 80 -6.33 24.54 -22.37
CA GLN A 80 -6.91 23.27 -21.93
C GLN A 80 -6.92 23.19 -20.40
N LEU A 81 -7.99 22.62 -19.86
CA LEU A 81 -8.11 22.28 -18.45
C LEU A 81 -7.88 20.78 -18.30
N TYR A 82 -6.86 20.43 -17.52
CA TYR A 82 -6.60 19.07 -17.07
C TYR A 82 -7.11 18.92 -15.65
N PHE A 83 -7.59 17.74 -15.30
CA PHE A 83 -7.92 17.44 -13.92
C PHE A 83 -7.57 16.00 -13.54
N LEU A 84 -7.35 15.79 -12.25
CA LEU A 84 -7.26 14.48 -11.60
C LEU A 84 -8.33 14.43 -10.51
N ALA A 85 -9.25 13.48 -10.63
CA ALA A 85 -10.26 13.20 -9.62
C ALA A 85 -9.80 12.00 -8.76
N LEU A 86 -9.61 12.24 -7.46
CA LEU A 86 -9.30 11.21 -6.48
C LEU A 86 -10.56 10.95 -5.65
N VAL A 87 -11.10 9.74 -5.75
CA VAL A 87 -12.26 9.31 -4.97
C VAL A 87 -11.77 8.41 -3.85
N SER A 88 -11.93 8.86 -2.60
CA SER A 88 -11.58 8.06 -1.43
C SER A 88 -12.84 7.45 -0.83
N PRO A 89 -12.86 6.13 -0.57
CA PRO A 89 -13.98 5.51 0.14
C PRO A 89 -14.10 6.08 1.56
N PRO A 90 -15.30 6.01 2.18
CA PRO A 90 -15.46 6.39 3.57
C PRO A 90 -14.57 5.54 4.47
N GLN A 91 -14.25 6.06 5.64
CA GLN A 91 -13.58 5.29 6.67
C GLN A 91 -14.43 4.07 7.02
N GLN A 92 -13.97 2.89 6.60
CA GLN A 92 -14.62 1.65 6.95
C GLN A 92 -14.14 1.24 8.34
N PRO A 93 -15.04 0.79 9.24
CA PRO A 93 -14.60 0.10 10.44
C PRO A 93 -13.71 -1.08 10.03
N PRO A 94 -12.78 -1.53 10.89
CA PRO A 94 -11.97 -2.70 10.62
C PRO A 94 -12.88 -3.83 10.15
N LEU A 95 -12.72 -4.26 8.90
CA LEU A 95 -13.53 -5.34 8.36
C LEU A 95 -13.21 -6.57 9.21
N THR A 96 -14.22 -7.13 9.87
CA THR A 96 -14.11 -8.49 10.38
C THR A 96 -13.83 -9.37 9.18
N LEU A 97 -12.62 -9.90 9.09
CA LEU A 97 -12.24 -10.77 7.99
C LEU A 97 -13.24 -11.94 7.98
N PRO A 98 -13.92 -12.18 6.85
CA PRO A 98 -14.80 -13.32 6.75
C PRO A 98 -13.96 -14.59 6.92
N LYS A 99 -14.59 -15.63 7.46
CA LYS A 99 -13.99 -16.97 7.52
C LYS A 99 -13.58 -17.35 6.10
N ARG A 100 -12.33 -17.76 5.92
CA ARG A 100 -11.78 -18.13 4.62
C ARG A 100 -11.25 -19.55 4.64
N GLU A 101 -11.35 -20.19 3.48
CA GLU A 101 -10.65 -21.43 3.17
C GLU A 101 -9.47 -21.09 2.24
N VAL A 102 -8.26 -21.52 2.60
CA VAL A 102 -7.05 -21.25 1.82
C VAL A 102 -6.43 -22.54 1.31
N ILE A 103 -6.22 -22.64 -0.01
CA ILE A 103 -5.56 -23.78 -0.65
C ILE A 103 -4.16 -23.36 -1.09
N LEU A 104 -3.13 -23.95 -0.49
CA LEU A 104 -1.73 -23.70 -0.79
C LEU A 104 -1.18 -24.82 -1.67
N LEU A 105 -0.71 -24.47 -2.86
CA LEU A 105 -0.01 -25.37 -3.78
C LEU A 105 1.45 -24.92 -3.90
N VAL A 106 2.36 -25.74 -3.41
CA VAL A 106 3.78 -25.40 -3.28
C VAL A 106 4.60 -26.20 -4.28
N ASP A 107 5.31 -25.52 -5.17
CA ASP A 107 6.19 -26.17 -6.14
C ASP A 107 7.45 -26.71 -5.45
N HIS A 108 7.59 -28.03 -5.44
CA HIS A 108 8.77 -28.76 -4.95
C HIS A 108 9.51 -29.47 -6.10
N SER A 109 9.44 -28.92 -7.31
CA SER A 109 10.19 -29.41 -8.47
C SER A 109 11.71 -29.28 -8.28
N GLY A 110 12.48 -30.04 -9.05
CA GLY A 110 13.95 -30.00 -8.99
C GLY A 110 14.54 -28.60 -9.22
N SER A 111 13.83 -27.73 -9.96
CA SER A 111 14.25 -26.35 -10.21
C SER A 111 14.21 -25.47 -8.95
N MET A 112 13.38 -25.84 -7.97
CA MET A 112 13.18 -25.09 -6.72
C MET A 112 14.25 -25.38 -5.67
N ARG A 113 15.10 -26.39 -5.87
CA ARG A 113 16.13 -26.79 -4.90
C ARG A 113 16.99 -25.65 -4.38
N GLY A 114 17.44 -25.82 -3.14
CA GLY A 114 18.30 -24.86 -2.46
C GLY A 114 17.50 -23.68 -1.89
N PRO A 115 17.99 -22.44 -2.02
CA PRO A 115 17.39 -21.29 -1.35
C PRO A 115 15.91 -21.01 -1.71
N LYS A 116 15.47 -21.31 -2.93
CA LYS A 116 14.07 -21.09 -3.36
C LYS A 116 13.10 -21.99 -2.61
N TRP A 117 13.47 -23.25 -2.41
CA TRP A 117 12.70 -24.21 -1.64
C TRP A 117 12.59 -23.75 -0.18
N ALA A 118 13.74 -23.44 0.44
CA ALA A 118 13.75 -22.98 1.83
C ALA A 118 12.92 -21.70 2.03
N ALA A 119 12.96 -20.77 1.07
CA ALA A 119 12.14 -19.57 1.10
C ALA A 119 10.64 -19.86 0.92
N ALA A 120 10.28 -20.79 0.04
CA ALA A 120 8.89 -21.21 -0.16
C ALA A 120 8.31 -21.86 1.09
N ASP A 121 9.05 -22.79 1.71
CA ASP A 121 8.64 -23.43 2.95
C ASP A 121 8.51 -22.41 4.08
N TRP A 122 9.50 -21.50 4.23
CA TRP A 122 9.43 -20.43 5.23
C TRP A 122 8.20 -19.52 5.04
N ALA A 123 7.88 -19.15 3.80
CA ALA A 123 6.73 -18.31 3.49
C ALA A 123 5.41 -19.02 3.80
N VAL A 124 5.31 -20.32 3.46
CA VAL A 124 4.14 -21.16 3.75
C VAL A 124 3.94 -21.27 5.26
N GLU A 125 4.98 -21.61 6.01
CA GLU A 125 4.87 -21.71 7.46
C GLU A 125 4.51 -20.36 8.10
N ARG A 126 5.09 -19.25 7.61
CA ARG A 126 4.76 -17.92 8.11
C ARG A 126 3.29 -17.60 7.84
N PHE A 127 2.82 -17.85 6.63
CA PHE A 127 1.44 -17.63 6.24
C PHE A 127 0.46 -18.46 7.09
N LEU A 128 0.73 -19.75 7.29
CA LEU A 128 -0.10 -20.63 8.10
C LEU A 128 -0.22 -20.14 9.56
N ARG A 129 0.86 -19.57 10.13
CA ARG A 129 0.85 -18.97 11.48
C ARG A 129 0.01 -17.69 11.59
N ASP A 130 -0.23 -17.00 10.47
CA ASP A 130 -1.00 -15.75 10.44
C ASP A 130 -2.50 -16.00 10.11
N LEU A 131 -2.91 -17.26 9.94
CA LEU A 131 -4.32 -17.63 9.76
C LEU A 131 -5.13 -17.39 11.05
N GLN A 132 -6.40 -16.99 10.88
CA GLN A 132 -7.31 -16.84 12.01
C GLN A 132 -7.80 -18.22 12.48
N PRO A 133 -8.13 -18.43 13.78
CA PRO A 133 -8.67 -19.71 14.27
C PRO A 133 -9.99 -20.14 13.60
N THR A 134 -10.67 -19.22 12.92
CA THR A 134 -11.90 -19.48 12.17
C THR A 134 -11.64 -19.89 10.72
N ASP A 135 -10.39 -19.82 10.26
CA ASP A 135 -10.00 -20.16 8.89
C ASP A 135 -9.78 -21.67 8.77
N THR A 136 -9.89 -22.17 7.54
CA THR A 136 -9.46 -23.52 7.17
C THR A 136 -8.40 -23.44 6.09
N PHE A 137 -7.55 -24.47 5.99
CA PHE A 137 -6.54 -24.57 4.96
C PHE A 137 -6.39 -25.98 4.40
N ALA A 138 -6.01 -26.06 3.14
CA ALA A 138 -5.47 -27.26 2.52
C ALA A 138 -4.08 -26.95 1.98
N LEU A 139 -3.16 -27.90 2.13
CA LEU A 139 -1.78 -27.75 1.68
C LEU A 139 -1.42 -28.95 0.80
N ALA A 140 -0.84 -28.67 -0.36
CA ALA A 140 -0.24 -29.67 -1.21
C ALA A 140 1.10 -29.20 -1.76
N THR A 141 2.05 -30.12 -1.82
CA THR A 141 3.28 -29.95 -2.58
C THR A 141 3.13 -30.64 -3.92
N PHE A 142 3.59 -30.01 -5.00
CA PHE A 142 3.49 -30.59 -6.34
C PHE A 142 4.84 -30.59 -7.06
N HIS A 143 5.00 -31.58 -7.93
CA HIS A 143 6.07 -31.68 -8.91
C HIS A 143 5.54 -32.50 -10.09
N TYR A 144 5.98 -33.75 -10.31
CA TYR A 144 5.32 -34.64 -11.28
C TYR A 144 3.99 -35.21 -10.76
N GLU A 145 3.81 -35.22 -9.44
CA GLU A 145 2.59 -35.63 -8.74
C GLU A 145 2.28 -34.63 -7.61
N THR A 146 1.00 -34.56 -7.23
CA THR A 146 0.52 -33.71 -6.13
C THR A 146 0.36 -34.54 -4.86
N HIS A 147 0.99 -34.09 -3.79
CA HIS A 147 0.93 -34.73 -2.48
C HIS A 147 0.23 -33.79 -1.51
N TRP A 148 -0.95 -34.18 -1.04
CA TRP A 148 -1.75 -33.42 -0.08
C TRP A 148 -1.35 -33.75 1.34
N PHE A 149 -1.26 -32.72 2.19
CA PHE A 149 -1.02 -32.86 3.63
C PHE A 149 -2.15 -33.61 4.34
N ALA A 150 -3.40 -33.31 3.98
CA ALA A 150 -4.60 -33.96 4.50
C ALA A 150 -5.63 -34.13 3.38
N LYS A 151 -6.55 -35.09 3.54
CA LYS A 151 -7.60 -35.41 2.56
C LYS A 151 -8.66 -34.30 2.44
N GLU A 152 -8.91 -33.59 3.53
CA GLU A 152 -9.88 -32.50 3.63
C GLU A 152 -9.19 -31.27 4.22
N ALA A 153 -9.76 -30.08 3.99
CA ALA A 153 -9.27 -28.86 4.60
C ALA A 153 -9.26 -28.96 6.14
N GLN A 154 -8.18 -28.51 6.75
CA GLN A 154 -7.97 -28.54 8.19
C GLN A 154 -8.25 -27.17 8.80
N PRO A 155 -8.74 -27.10 10.05
CA PRO A 155 -8.83 -25.82 10.76
C PRO A 155 -7.44 -25.24 10.98
N ALA A 156 -7.31 -23.91 10.86
CA ALA A 156 -6.14 -23.20 11.35
C ALA A 156 -6.15 -23.22 12.89
N THR A 157 -5.00 -23.50 13.50
CA THR A 157 -4.83 -23.61 14.96
C THR A 157 -3.92 -22.52 15.50
#